data_AF-A0A8T2WA32-F1
#
_entry.id   AF-A0A8T2WA32-F1
#
_cell.length_a   1.000
_cell.length_b   1.000
_cell.length_c   1.000
_cell.angle_alpha   90.00
_cell.angle_beta   90.00
_cell.angle_gamma   90.00
#
_symmetry.space_group_name_H-M   'P 1'
#
loop_
_entity.id
_entity.type
_entity.pdbx_description
1 polymer ?
#
loop_
_entity_poly.entity_id
_entity_poly.type
_entity_poly.pdbx_seq_one_letter_code
_entity_poly.pdbx_strand_id
1 'polypeptide(L)'
;MRIFLPGSKTDQLRHGSSVTIKACPGKAYCPMALMLHLYARARLAGTTHPVFMQFESNRQTTRPMTYTYCHKSFQRLFRAIGLNSDYGTHSLRIGGATLACTSQIPESEWMAHGRWKSTTAARGYDIPATAPAQAAREPQPLILPAAPPFRRHHSSRAAPAPRPSPPVILRENKRSVKLPARLLD
;
A
#
# COMPACT_ATOMS: atom_id res chain seq x y z
N MET A 1 -14.49 -9.12 13.68
CA MET A 1 -13.90 -10.05 12.70
C MET A 1 -12.73 -10.77 13.34
N ARG A 2 -12.59 -12.08 13.11
CA ARG A 2 -11.43 -12.86 13.56
C ARG A 2 -10.54 -13.12 12.35
N ILE A 3 -9.27 -12.74 12.43
CA ILE A 3 -8.28 -12.97 11.38
C ILE A 3 -7.26 -13.97 11.88
N PHE A 4 -6.97 -15.01 11.09
CA PHE A 4 -5.87 -15.92 11.37
C PHE A 4 -4.58 -15.41 10.71
N LEU A 5 -3.53 -15.27 11.51
CA LEU A 5 -2.19 -14.94 11.09
C LEU A 5 -1.37 -16.24 11.07
N PRO A 6 -0.99 -16.77 9.90
CA PRO A 6 -0.34 -18.09 9.81
C PRO A 6 1.10 -18.08 10.34
N GLY A 7 1.74 -16.92 10.47
CA GLY A 7 3.08 -16.81 11.01
C GLY A 7 3.50 -15.38 11.26
N SER A 8 4.55 -15.20 12.06
CA SER A 8 5.17 -13.89 12.30
C SER A 8 6.59 -14.04 12.82
N LYS A 9 7.36 -12.94 12.84
CA LYS A 9 8.69 -12.92 13.45
C LYS A 9 8.71 -13.36 14.92
N THR A 10 7.60 -13.19 15.66
CA THR A 10 7.53 -13.58 17.08
C THR A 10 7.01 -15.01 17.27
N ASP A 11 6.61 -15.67 16.19
CA ASP A 11 6.08 -17.03 16.15
C ASP A 11 7.11 -17.96 15.49
N GLN A 12 8.13 -18.33 16.28
CA GLN A 12 9.28 -19.13 15.82
C GLN A 12 8.88 -20.54 15.39
N LEU A 13 7.84 -21.10 16.01
CA LEU A 13 7.30 -22.43 15.71
C LEU A 13 6.21 -22.41 14.62
N ARG A 14 5.83 -21.21 14.13
CA ARG A 14 4.80 -21.01 13.09
C ARG A 14 3.45 -21.67 13.40
N HIS A 15 3.04 -21.69 14.67
CA HIS A 15 1.72 -22.19 15.06
C HIS A 15 0.59 -21.25 14.59
N GLY A 16 0.93 -20.01 14.24
CA GLY A 16 -0.02 -18.98 13.89
C GLY A 16 -0.76 -18.44 15.11
N SER A 17 -1.60 -17.44 14.90
CA SER A 17 -2.41 -16.83 15.95
C SER A 17 -3.65 -16.18 15.36
N SER A 18 -4.78 -16.29 16.06
CA SER A 18 -6.00 -15.57 15.68
C SER A 18 -6.12 -14.27 16.44
N VAL A 19 -6.31 -13.17 15.70
CA VAL A 19 -6.55 -11.84 16.27
C VAL A 19 -8.00 -11.45 16.04
N THR A 20 -8.68 -11.04 17.10
CA THR A 20 -10.03 -10.49 17.01
C THR A 20 -9.95 -8.98 16.86
N ILE A 21 -10.47 -8.47 15.74
CA ILE A 21 -10.64 -7.04 15.47
C ILE A 21 -12.09 -6.69 15.78
N LYS A 22 -12.28 -5.82 16.78
CA LYS A 22 -13.58 -5.28 17.16
C LYS A 22 -13.92 -4.06 16.30
N ALA A 23 -15.22 -3.85 16.07
CA ALA A 23 -15.70 -2.63 15.44
C ALA A 23 -15.74 -1.51 16.48
N CYS A 24 -15.49 -0.29 16.03
CA CYS A 24 -15.67 0.94 16.80
C CYS A 24 -16.70 1.81 16.06
N PRO A 25 -18.02 1.57 16.24
CA PRO A 25 -19.06 2.31 15.52
C PRO A 25 -18.92 3.82 15.70
N GLY A 26 -19.26 4.60 14.67
CA GLY A 26 -19.21 6.06 14.71
C GLY A 26 -17.81 6.68 14.63
N LYS A 27 -16.74 5.89 14.68
CA LYS A 27 -15.36 6.39 14.54
C LYS A 27 -14.88 6.28 13.09
N ALA A 28 -14.38 7.38 12.52
CA ALA A 28 -13.82 7.42 11.17
C ALA A 28 -12.62 6.47 10.99
N TYR A 29 -11.89 6.19 12.08
CA TYR A 29 -10.76 5.28 12.13
C TYR A 29 -11.14 3.83 12.50
N CYS A 30 -12.42 3.48 12.49
CA CYS A 30 -12.89 2.13 12.81
C CYS A 30 -12.22 1.09 11.88
N PRO A 31 -11.41 0.15 12.41
CA PRO A 31 -10.67 -0.78 11.56
C PRO A 31 -11.60 -1.71 10.79
N MET A 32 -12.76 -2.07 11.37
CA MET A 32 -13.78 -2.88 10.71
C MET A 32 -14.42 -2.13 9.54
N ALA A 33 -14.80 -0.86 9.72
CA ALA A 33 -15.39 -0.07 8.64
C ALA A 33 -14.38 0.14 7.51
N LEU A 34 -13.15 0.54 7.84
CA LEU A 34 -12.08 0.73 6.85
C LEU A 34 -11.76 -0.56 6.08
N MET A 35 -11.77 -1.71 6.76
CA MET A 35 -11.59 -3.01 6.11
C MET A 35 -12.73 -3.32 5.14
N LEU A 36 -13.99 -3.16 5.54
CA LEU A 36 -15.13 -3.39 4.64
C LEU A 36 -15.08 -2.47 3.41
N HIS A 37 -14.69 -1.20 3.60
CA HIS A 37 -14.48 -0.26 2.51
C HIS A 37 -13.36 -0.72 1.58
N LEU A 38 -12.24 -1.22 2.13
CA LEU A 38 -11.15 -1.79 1.34
C LEU A 38 -11.64 -2.99 0.52
N TYR A 39 -12.35 -3.94 1.12
CA TYR A 39 -12.88 -5.13 0.44
C TYR A 39 -13.80 -4.76 -0.73
N ALA A 40 -14.70 -3.80 -0.51
CA ALA A 40 -15.63 -3.33 -1.54
C ALA A 40 -14.88 -2.65 -2.70
N ARG A 41 -13.94 -1.75 -2.40
CA ARG A 41 -13.16 -1.04 -3.43
C ARG A 41 -12.23 -1.97 -4.20
N ALA A 42 -11.65 -2.93 -3.50
CA ALA A 42 -10.70 -3.88 -4.07
C ALA A 42 -11.36 -5.05 -4.80
N ARG A 43 -12.70 -5.16 -4.75
CA ARG A 43 -13.49 -6.24 -5.38
C ARG A 43 -12.97 -7.63 -4.98
N LEU A 44 -12.66 -7.79 -3.70
CA LEU A 44 -12.03 -9.01 -3.19
C LEU A 44 -12.99 -10.19 -3.02
N ALA A 45 -14.30 -9.96 -3.10
CA ALA A 45 -15.31 -10.99 -2.93
C ALA A 45 -15.11 -12.13 -3.95
N GLY A 46 -14.96 -13.36 -3.44
CA GLY A 46 -14.73 -14.56 -4.27
C GLY A 46 -13.32 -14.69 -4.86
N THR A 47 -12.38 -13.80 -4.51
CA THR A 47 -10.99 -13.86 -5.00
C THR A 47 -10.05 -14.46 -3.96
N THR A 48 -8.91 -14.96 -4.40
CA THR A 48 -7.78 -15.40 -3.55
C THR A 48 -6.70 -14.32 -3.41
N HIS A 49 -7.00 -13.09 -3.84
CA HIS A 49 -6.02 -12.00 -3.79
C HIS A 49 -5.71 -11.58 -2.35
N PRO A 50 -4.49 -11.07 -2.09
CA PRO A 50 -4.15 -10.54 -0.77
C PRO A 50 -5.09 -9.39 -0.39
N VAL A 51 -5.45 -9.29 0.89
CA VAL A 51 -6.30 -8.18 1.36
C VAL A 51 -5.59 -6.83 1.21
N PHE A 52 -4.31 -6.79 1.61
CA PHE A 52 -3.47 -5.61 1.47
C PHE A 52 -2.56 -5.77 0.25
N MET A 53 -2.80 -4.96 -0.77
CA MET A 53 -2.08 -4.98 -2.04
C MET A 53 -1.33 -3.68 -2.29
N GLN A 54 -0.35 -3.74 -3.18
CA GLN A 54 0.36 -2.56 -3.66
C GLN A 54 -0.45 -1.84 -4.75
N PHE A 55 -0.25 -0.53 -4.86
CA PHE A 55 -0.75 0.30 -5.96
C PHE A 55 0.39 0.83 -6.82
N GLU A 56 0.19 0.78 -8.14
CA GLU A 56 1.09 1.32 -9.16
C GLU A 56 0.33 2.34 -10.00
N SER A 57 0.75 3.61 -9.98
CA SER A 57 0.11 4.71 -10.73
C SER A 57 -1.42 4.71 -10.61
N ASN A 58 -1.92 4.59 -9.37
CA ASN A 58 -3.34 4.51 -8.99
C ASN A 58 -4.09 3.23 -9.41
N ARG A 59 -3.40 2.24 -9.99
CA ARG A 59 -3.98 0.93 -10.26
C ARG A 59 -3.65 -0.03 -9.14
N GLN A 60 -4.67 -0.69 -8.63
CA GLN A 60 -4.50 -1.78 -7.69
C GLN A 60 -3.81 -2.95 -8.39
N THR A 61 -2.76 -3.47 -7.77
CA THR A 61 -2.08 -4.69 -8.24
C THR A 61 -2.62 -5.90 -7.49
N THR A 62 -2.23 -7.10 -7.91
CA THR A 62 -2.45 -8.34 -7.15
C THR A 62 -1.29 -8.68 -6.22
N ARG A 63 -0.25 -7.83 -6.18
CA ARG A 63 0.96 -8.06 -5.40
C ARG A 63 0.69 -7.77 -3.93
N PRO A 64 1.05 -8.69 -3.00
CA PRO A 64 0.94 -8.43 -1.57
C PRO A 64 1.71 -7.16 -1.17
N MET A 65 1.16 -6.42 -0.21
CA MET A 65 1.83 -5.28 0.39
C MET A 65 3.12 -5.74 1.09
N THR A 66 4.24 -5.12 0.74
CA THR A 66 5.52 -5.35 1.42
C THR A 66 5.72 -4.36 2.56
N TYR A 67 6.62 -4.68 3.50
CA TYR A 67 7.03 -3.76 4.55
C TYR A 67 7.52 -2.43 3.97
N THR A 68 8.42 -2.47 2.98
CA THR A 68 8.98 -1.28 2.34
C THR A 68 7.90 -0.43 1.68
N TYR A 69 6.93 -1.05 1.01
CA TYR A 69 5.81 -0.34 0.41
C TYR A 69 4.94 0.35 1.47
N CYS A 70 4.60 -0.38 2.54
CA CYS A 70 3.83 0.14 3.67
C CYS A 70 4.54 1.33 4.32
N HIS A 71 5.84 1.18 4.63
CA HIS A 71 6.66 2.22 5.25
C HIS A 71 6.76 3.48 4.38
N LYS A 72 7.03 3.35 3.08
CA LYS A 72 7.07 4.49 2.15
C LYS A 72 5.70 5.18 2.02
N SER A 73 4.63 4.39 1.96
CA SER A 73 3.26 4.93 1.91
C SER A 73 2.90 5.68 3.19
N PHE A 74 3.28 5.13 4.35
CA PHE A 74 3.14 5.77 5.65
C PHE A 74 3.85 7.12 5.69
N GLN A 75 5.14 7.18 5.34
CA GLN A 75 5.91 8.43 5.34
C GLN A 75 5.30 9.47 4.40
N ARG A 76 4.83 9.06 3.22
CA ARG A 76 4.16 9.95 2.27
C ARG A 76 2.88 10.56 2.85
N LEU A 77 2.04 9.74 3.48
CA LEU A 77 0.77 10.18 4.08
C LEU A 77 1.02 11.11 5.28
N PHE A 78 1.99 10.78 6.14
CA PHE A 78 2.33 11.59 7.31
C PHE A 78 2.89 12.96 6.90
N ARG A 79 3.76 13.00 5.89
CA ARG A 79 4.25 14.27 5.33
C ARG A 79 3.11 15.13 4.76
N ALA A 80 2.12 14.51 4.11
CA ALA A 80 0.98 15.23 3.54
C ALA A 80 0.09 15.91 4.61
N ILE A 81 0.12 15.44 5.85
CA ILE A 81 -0.57 16.06 6.99
C ILE A 81 0.35 16.92 7.87
N GLY A 82 1.55 17.25 7.39
CA GLY A 82 2.50 18.11 8.10
C GLY A 82 3.33 17.42 9.18
N LEU A 83 3.33 16.09 9.25
CA LEU A 83 4.17 15.33 10.17
C LEU A 83 5.51 14.97 9.52
N ASN A 84 6.58 15.00 10.31
CA ASN A 84 7.96 14.82 9.85
C ASN A 84 8.42 13.36 9.96
N SER A 85 9.73 13.13 9.76
CA SER A 85 10.38 11.82 9.80
C SER A 85 10.45 11.16 11.17
N ASP A 86 10.09 11.87 12.24
CA ASP A 86 10.11 11.33 13.61
C ASP A 86 9.00 10.29 13.81
N TYR A 87 8.01 10.30 12.91
CA TYR A 87 6.95 9.30 12.85
C TYR A 87 7.33 8.17 11.90
N GLY A 88 7.20 6.93 12.39
CA GLY A 88 7.38 5.70 11.64
C GLY A 88 6.26 4.70 11.90
N THR A 89 6.35 3.53 11.27
CA THR A 89 5.39 2.43 11.49
C THR A 89 5.36 1.96 12.95
N HIS A 90 6.45 2.15 13.70
CA HIS A 90 6.50 1.89 15.14
C HIS A 90 5.67 2.89 15.95
N SER A 91 5.54 4.14 15.52
CA SER A 91 4.74 5.16 16.20
C SER A 91 3.26 4.75 16.28
N LEU A 92 2.76 4.00 15.29
CA LEU A 92 1.40 3.42 15.35
C LEU A 92 1.24 2.43 16.51
N ARG A 93 2.27 1.62 16.78
CA ARG A 93 2.25 0.66 17.89
C ARG A 93 2.33 1.37 19.23
N ILE A 94 3.17 2.41 19.31
CA ILE A 94 3.31 3.25 20.49
C ILE A 94 1.95 3.90 20.82
N GLY A 95 1.37 4.64 19.87
CA GLY A 95 0.08 5.29 20.08
C GLY A 95 -1.05 4.32 20.47
N GLY A 96 -1.06 3.12 19.89
CA GLY A 96 -2.02 2.08 20.29
C GLY A 96 -1.82 1.56 21.72
N ALA A 97 -0.57 1.31 22.13
CA ALA A 97 -0.24 0.88 23.49
C ALA A 97 -0.54 1.99 24.51
N THR A 98 -0.12 3.22 24.24
CA THR A 98 -0.41 4.39 25.09
C THR A 98 -1.92 4.60 25.24
N LEU A 99 -2.70 4.47 24.16
CA LEU A 99 -4.16 4.59 24.24
C LEU A 99 -4.78 3.49 25.10
N ALA A 100 -4.33 2.24 24.95
CA ALA A 100 -4.84 1.13 25.76
C ALA A 100 -4.48 1.31 27.25
N CYS A 101 -3.24 1.71 27.54
CA CYS A 101 -2.76 1.99 28.88
C CYS A 101 -3.55 3.13 29.55
N THR A 102 -3.70 4.27 28.86
CA THR A 102 -4.47 5.42 29.37
C THR A 102 -5.96 5.14 29.51
N SER A 103 -6.50 4.20 28.73
CA SER A 103 -7.88 3.70 28.86
C SER A 103 -8.03 2.60 29.92
N GLN A 104 -7.00 2.34 30.73
CA GLN A 104 -7.00 1.34 31.81
C GLN A 104 -7.31 -0.09 31.33
N ILE A 105 -7.00 -0.40 30.07
CA ILE A 105 -7.10 -1.77 29.55
C ILE A 105 -6.01 -2.62 30.22
N PRO A 106 -6.32 -3.83 30.72
CA PRO A 106 -5.35 -4.68 31.39
C PRO A 106 -4.08 -4.90 30.54
N GLU A 107 -2.91 -4.87 31.18
CA GLU A 107 -1.61 -5.03 30.50
C GLU A 107 -1.56 -6.31 29.65
N SER A 108 -2.10 -7.40 30.18
CA SER A 108 -2.20 -8.68 29.48
C SER A 108 -2.96 -8.61 28.15
N GLU A 109 -4.01 -7.80 28.06
CA GLU A 109 -4.86 -7.72 26.86
C GLU A 109 -4.19 -6.97 25.72
N TRP A 110 -3.62 -5.78 26.00
CA TRP A 110 -2.92 -5.04 24.96
C TRP A 110 -1.55 -5.65 24.65
N MET A 111 -0.92 -6.36 25.61
CA MET A 111 0.20 -7.26 25.35
C MET A 111 -0.14 -8.35 24.34
N ALA A 112 -1.26 -9.04 24.56
CA ALA A 112 -1.76 -10.06 23.65
C ALA A 112 -2.07 -9.47 22.26
N HIS A 113 -2.71 -8.30 22.22
CA HIS A 113 -3.03 -7.61 20.96
C HIS A 113 -1.79 -7.22 20.16
N GLY A 114 -0.79 -6.63 20.83
CA GLY A 114 0.49 -6.28 20.21
C GLY A 114 1.44 -7.47 20.01
N ARG A 115 1.11 -8.65 20.54
CA ARG A 115 1.93 -9.87 20.50
C ARG A 115 3.31 -9.68 21.14
N TRP A 116 3.35 -8.97 22.26
CA TRP A 116 4.55 -8.80 23.08
C TRP A 116 4.68 -9.98 24.06
N LYS A 117 5.87 -10.61 24.08
CA LYS A 117 6.15 -11.78 24.94
C LYS A 117 6.57 -11.42 26.36
N SER A 118 7.12 -10.23 26.55
CA SER A 118 7.56 -9.73 27.85
C SER A 118 6.96 -8.35 28.10
N THR A 119 6.69 -8.09 29.38
CA THR A 119 6.23 -6.78 29.86
C THR A 119 7.24 -5.69 29.51
N THR A 120 8.55 -5.96 29.64
CA THR A 120 9.61 -5.03 29.25
C THR A 120 9.51 -4.63 27.77
N ALA A 121 9.29 -5.59 26.88
CA ALA A 121 9.15 -5.30 25.45
C ALA A 121 7.85 -4.53 25.13
N ALA A 122 6.81 -4.72 25.94
CA ALA A 122 5.53 -4.03 25.80
C ALA A 122 5.61 -2.59 26.32
N ARG A 123 6.16 -2.39 27.51
CA ARG A 123 6.34 -1.08 28.16
C ARG A 123 7.28 -0.15 27.40
N GLY A 124 8.20 -0.67 26.60
CA GLY A 124 8.97 0.14 25.65
C GLY A 124 8.12 0.84 24.57
N TYR A 125 6.84 0.47 24.43
CA TYR A 125 5.87 1.14 23.57
C TYR A 125 4.86 1.98 24.35
N ASP A 126 4.90 1.94 25.67
CA ASP A 126 4.10 2.83 26.50
C ASP A 126 4.89 4.12 26.72
N ILE A 127 4.21 5.26 26.62
CA ILE A 127 4.76 6.56 27.00
C ILE A 127 4.01 6.92 28.27
N PRO A 128 4.64 6.83 29.46
CA PRO A 128 3.99 7.24 30.69
C PRO A 128 3.60 8.71 30.58
N ALA A 129 2.34 9.02 30.92
CA ALA A 129 1.81 10.38 30.88
C ALA A 129 2.47 11.27 31.94
N THR A 130 3.66 11.80 31.66
CA THR A 130 4.25 12.92 32.42
C THR A 130 3.88 14.29 31.84
N ALA A 131 3.02 14.35 30.83
CA ALA A 131 2.37 15.58 30.41
C ALA A 131 0.90 15.51 30.82
N PRO A 132 0.32 16.55 31.48
CA PRO A 132 -1.10 16.60 31.70
C PRO A 132 -1.78 16.43 30.35
N ALA A 133 -2.80 15.56 30.31
CA ALA A 133 -3.65 15.37 29.15
C ALA A 133 -4.22 16.74 28.76
N GLN A 134 -3.56 17.42 27.81
CA GLN A 134 -4.25 18.43 27.02
C GLN A 134 -5.40 17.66 26.41
N ALA A 135 -6.62 18.00 26.87
CA ALA A 135 -7.86 17.38 26.47
C ALA A 135 -7.74 16.99 25.01
N ALA A 136 -7.73 15.67 24.75
CA ALA A 136 -7.55 15.14 23.41
C ALA A 136 -8.55 15.86 22.53
N ARG A 137 -8.07 16.84 21.76
CA ARG A 137 -8.90 17.57 20.83
C ARG A 137 -9.46 16.50 19.94
N GLU A 138 -10.78 16.33 19.97
CA GLU A 138 -11.44 15.29 19.19
C GLU A 138 -10.84 15.38 17.78
N PRO A 139 -10.17 14.31 17.30
CA PRO A 139 -9.55 14.36 15.99
C PRO A 139 -10.68 14.74 15.05
N GLN A 140 -10.54 15.89 14.38
CA GLN A 140 -11.56 16.33 13.44
C GLN A 140 -11.87 15.14 12.54
N PRO A 141 -13.15 14.87 12.25
CA PRO A 141 -13.51 13.78 11.36
C PRO A 141 -12.61 13.90 10.14
N LEU A 142 -11.84 12.85 9.86
CA LEU A 142 -11.18 12.72 8.58
C LEU A 142 -12.32 12.69 7.57
N ILE A 143 -12.70 13.86 7.07
CA ILE A 143 -13.50 14.01 5.88
C ILE A 143 -12.58 13.48 4.79
N LEU A 144 -12.65 12.17 4.57
CA LEU A 144 -12.09 11.57 3.38
C LEU A 144 -12.75 12.35 2.24
N PRO A 145 -11.97 13.12 1.44
CA PRO A 145 -12.56 13.77 0.29
C PRO A 145 -13.25 12.67 -0.51
N ALA A 146 -14.47 12.96 -0.98
CA ALA A 146 -15.13 12.09 -1.94
C ALA A 146 -14.07 11.69 -2.96
N ALA A 147 -13.84 10.38 -3.10
CA ALA A 147 -12.79 9.90 -3.98
C ALA A 147 -12.99 10.60 -5.32
N PRO A 148 -11.96 11.29 -5.84
CA PRO A 148 -12.14 12.09 -7.04
C PRO A 148 -12.80 11.20 -8.09
N PRO A 149 -13.86 11.67 -8.77
CA PRO A 149 -14.48 10.89 -9.82
C PRO A 149 -13.37 10.47 -10.76
N PHE A 150 -13.37 9.18 -11.11
CA PHE A 150 -12.39 8.61 -12.01
C PHE A 150 -12.43 9.40 -13.33
N ARG A 151 -11.57 10.41 -13.46
CA ARG A 151 -11.32 11.02 -14.76
C ARG A 151 -10.60 9.95 -15.55
N ARG A 152 -11.35 9.24 -16.41
CA ARG A 152 -10.75 8.72 -17.63
C ARG A 152 -10.13 9.93 -18.29
N HIS A 153 -8.80 10.06 -18.18
CA HIS A 153 -8.06 10.75 -19.21
C HIS A 153 -8.25 9.88 -20.45
N HIS A 154 -9.34 10.14 -21.18
CA HIS A 154 -9.33 9.96 -22.61
C HIS A 154 -8.23 10.89 -23.09
N SER A 155 -7.01 10.36 -23.16
CA SER A 155 -6.05 10.87 -24.10
C SER A 155 -6.71 10.69 -25.45
N SER A 156 -7.41 11.72 -25.92
CA SER A 156 -7.59 11.92 -27.36
C SER A 156 -6.19 12.22 -27.88
N ARG A 157 -5.35 11.19 -27.93
CA ARG A 157 -4.16 11.26 -28.75
C ARG A 157 -4.71 11.28 -30.16
N ALA A 158 -4.73 12.47 -30.75
CA ALA A 158 -4.95 12.64 -32.17
C ALA A 158 -4.12 11.58 -32.89
N ALA A 159 -4.74 10.93 -33.88
CA ALA A 159 -4.04 9.95 -34.70
C ALA A 159 -2.70 10.54 -35.15
N PRO A 160 -1.58 9.80 -35.00
CA PRO A 160 -0.30 10.28 -35.48
C PRO A 160 -0.43 10.58 -36.98
N ALA A 161 0.00 11.78 -37.37
CA ALA A 161 0.06 12.17 -38.78
C ALA A 161 0.80 11.08 -39.59
N PRO A 162 0.34 10.77 -40.82
CA PRO A 162 1.01 9.78 -41.66
C PRO A 162 2.47 10.21 -41.85
N ARG A 163 3.39 9.27 -41.64
CA ARG A 163 4.82 9.52 -41.84
C ARG A 163 5.05 9.87 -43.31
N PRO A 164 5.86 10.88 -43.64
CA PRO A 164 6.30 11.08 -45.00
C PRO A 164 7.07 9.84 -45.47
N SER A 165 6.77 9.40 -46.69
CA SER A 165 7.44 8.27 -47.35
C SER A 165 8.95 8.50 -47.38
N PRO A 166 9.78 7.47 -47.13
CA PRO A 166 11.22 7.60 -47.27
C PRO A 166 11.59 7.91 -48.73
N PRO A 167 12.65 8.72 -48.97
CA PRO A 167 13.12 8.97 -50.32
C PRO A 167 13.61 7.64 -50.94
N VAL A 168 13.18 7.39 -52.17
CA VAL A 168 13.65 6.28 -52.99
C VAL A 168 15.12 6.53 -53.32
N ILE A 169 16.02 5.88 -52.58
CA ILE A 169 17.43 5.82 -52.94
C ILE A 169 17.55 4.77 -54.05
N LEU A 170 17.62 5.23 -55.31
CA LEU A 170 18.04 4.43 -56.45
C LEU A 170 19.47 3.98 -56.21
N ARG A 171 19.65 2.74 -55.73
CA ARG A 171 20.95 2.07 -55.76
C ARG A 171 21.26 1.70 -57.20
N GLU A 172 22.15 2.46 -57.84
CA GLU A 172 22.80 2.03 -59.08
C GLU A 172 23.54 0.72 -58.82
N ASN A 173 23.00 -0.36 -59.36
CA ASN A 173 23.58 -1.68 -59.26
C ASN A 173 24.61 -1.84 -60.39
N LYS A 174 25.85 -1.40 -60.17
CA LYS A 174 26.99 -1.74 -61.05
C LYS A 174 27.35 -3.22 -60.85
N ARG A 175 26.53 -4.11 -61.41
CA ARG A 175 26.93 -5.49 -61.69
C ARG A 175 27.40 -5.55 -63.14
N SER A 176 28.72 -5.64 -63.30
CA SER A 176 29.38 -6.00 -64.54
C SER A 176 28.83 -7.34 -65.04
N VAL A 177 28.01 -7.28 -66.09
CA VAL A 177 27.58 -8.45 -66.85
C VAL A 177 28.76 -8.86 -67.73
N LYS A 178 29.42 -9.98 -67.41
CA LYS A 178 30.28 -10.67 -68.37
C LYS A 178 29.37 -11.46 -69.32
N LEU A 179 29.30 -11.04 -70.58
CA LEU A 179 28.69 -11.82 -71.66
C LEU A 179 29.49 -13.11 -71.90
N PRO A 180 28.85 -14.26 -72.13
CA PRO A 180 29.49 -15.41 -72.75
C PRO A 180 29.53 -15.22 -74.27
N ALA A 181 30.73 -15.27 -74.85
CA ALA A 181 30.92 -15.41 -76.29
C ALA A 181 30.49 -16.83 -76.70
N ARG A 182 29.46 -16.93 -77.53
CA ARG A 182 29.17 -18.14 -78.31
C ARG A 182 29.80 -18.02 -79.68
N LEU A 183 30.31 -19.16 -80.14
CA LEU A 183 30.65 -19.53 -81.51
C LEU A 183 29.84 -18.77 -82.57
N LEU A 184 30.54 -18.20 -83.54
CA LEU A 184 30.27 -18.32 -84.96
C LEU A 184 31.62 -18.42 -85.66
N ASP A 185 31.79 -19.54 -86.36
CA ASP A 185 32.77 -19.92 -87.41
C ASP A 185 34.29 -19.94 -87.10
#